data_AF-A0A453K3B7-F1
#
_entry.id   AF-A0A453K3B7-F1
#
_cell.length_a   1.000
_cell.length_b   1.000
_cell.length_c   1.000
_cell.angle_alpha   90.00
_cell.angle_beta   90.00
_cell.angle_gamma   90.00
#
_symmetry.space_group_name_H-M   'P 1'
#
loop_
_entity.id
_entity.type
_entity.pdbx_description
1 polymer ?
#
loop_
_entity_poly.entity_id
_entity_poly.type
_entity_poly.pdbx_seq_one_letter_code
_entity_poly.pdbx_strand_id
1 'polypeptide(L)'
;MFAYLCGAMVCLLTSSACHLVLCHSERMAYVTLRLDYAGIAALIVTSFYPVVYYSFLCHPGLQRLYMGFITAFGAAAVTASLVPVFQAPEFRPLRAGLFSCMGVSGLIPV
;
A
#
# COMPACT_ATOMS: atom_id res chain seq x y z
N MET A 1 -15.94 -2.46 -0.94
CA MET A 1 -15.98 -3.83 -0.38
C MET A 1 -15.02 -4.77 -1.10
N PHE A 2 -15.27 -5.12 -2.37
CA PHE A 2 -14.42 -6.07 -3.12
C PHE A 2 -12.94 -5.63 -3.23
N ALA A 3 -12.68 -4.35 -3.49
CA ALA A 3 -11.32 -3.83 -3.55
C ALA A 3 -10.54 -4.03 -2.23
N TYR A 4 -11.19 -3.76 -1.09
CA TYR A 4 -10.62 -3.99 0.24
C TYR A 4 -10.33 -5.46 0.50
N LEU A 5 -11.28 -6.35 0.18
CA LEU A 5 -11.09 -7.79 0.34
C LEU A 5 -9.95 -8.32 -0.55
N CYS A 6 -9.86 -7.86 -1.80
CA CYS A 6 -8.75 -8.21 -2.68
C CYS A 6 -7.40 -7.71 -2.14
N GLY A 7 -7.32 -6.47 -1.65
CA GLY A 7 -6.12 -5.92 -1.02
C GLY A 7 -5.69 -6.73 0.21
N ALA A 8 -6.66 -7.11 1.06
CA ALA A 8 -6.42 -7.92 2.25
C ALA A 8 -5.94 -9.34 1.90
N MET A 9 -6.58 -9.99 0.92
CA MET A 9 -6.15 -11.31 0.45
C MET A 9 -4.73 -11.28 -0.11
N VAL A 10 -4.41 -10.29 -0.95
CA VAL A 10 -3.05 -10.13 -1.49
C VAL A 10 -2.03 -9.93 -0.36
N CYS A 11 -2.32 -9.04 0.59
CA CYS A 11 -1.42 -8.77 1.72
C CYS A 11 -1.16 -10.01 2.59
N LEU A 12 -2.21 -10.78 2.90
CA LEU A 12 -2.07 -11.99 3.72
C LEU A 12 -1.37 -13.14 2.97
N LEU A 13 -1.62 -13.27 1.66
CA LEU A 13 -0.95 -14.25 0.81
C LEU A 13 0.55 -13.94 0.67
N THR A 14 0.91 -12.67 0.48
CA THR A 14 2.32 -12.28 0.38
C THR A 14 3.05 -12.48 1.71
N SER A 15 2.41 -12.18 2.84
CA SER A 15 2.98 -12.38 4.18
C SER A 15 3.21 -13.86 4.49
N SER A 16 2.21 -14.71 4.23
CA SER A 16 2.32 -16.16 4.43
C SER A 16 3.37 -16.79 3.53
N ALA A 17 3.42 -16.43 2.25
CA ALA A 17 4.47 -16.88 1.33
C ALA A 17 5.86 -16.43 1.80
N CYS A 18 5.97 -15.24 2.39
CA CYS A 18 7.23 -14.73 2.94
C CYS A 18 7.74 -15.65 4.06
N HIS A 19 6.89 -15.96 5.04
CA HIS A 19 7.23 -16.87 6.14
C HIS A 19 7.55 -18.30 5.70
N LEU A 20 6.91 -18.78 4.63
CA LEU A 20 7.07 -20.16 4.14
C LEU A 20 8.36 -20.34 3.31
N VAL A 21 8.76 -19.32 2.56
CA VAL A 21 9.90 -19.39 1.62
C VAL A 21 11.16 -18.74 2.18
N LEU A 22 11.08 -18.06 3.33
CA LEU A 22 12.20 -17.41 4.02
C LEU A 22 13.41 -18.32 4.24
N CYS A 23 13.18 -19.62 4.48
CA CYS A 23 14.25 -20.60 4.72
C CYS A 23 14.75 -21.31 3.44
N HIS A 24 14.12 -21.09 2.28
CA HIS A 24 14.42 -21.86 1.06
C HIS A 24 15.60 -21.29 0.26
N SER A 25 15.68 -19.96 0.13
CA SER A 25 16.75 -19.28 -0.61
C SER A 25 16.76 -17.78 -0.33
N GLU A 26 17.93 -17.16 -0.17
CA GLU A 26 18.06 -15.69 -0.02
C GLU A 26 17.37 -14.92 -1.16
N ARG A 27 17.49 -15.42 -2.41
CA ARG A 27 16.90 -14.75 -3.57
C ARG A 27 15.37 -14.78 -3.52
N MET A 28 14.79 -15.89 -3.07
CA MET A 28 13.33 -15.98 -2.92
C MET A 28 12.86 -15.15 -1.75
N ALA A 29 13.49 -15.27 -0.57
CA ALA A 29 13.18 -14.44 0.60
C ALA A 29 13.20 -12.94 0.27
N TYR A 30 14.17 -12.50 -0.53
CA TYR A 30 14.28 -11.12 -0.99
C TYR A 30 13.12 -10.68 -1.88
N VAL A 31 12.65 -11.54 -2.79
CA VAL A 31 11.51 -11.25 -3.67
C VAL A 31 10.19 -11.25 -2.89
N THR A 32 9.99 -12.22 -2.00
CA THR A 32 8.76 -12.32 -1.21
C THR A 32 8.61 -11.17 -0.21
N LEU A 33 9.71 -10.71 0.38
CA LEU A 33 9.70 -9.54 1.28
C LEU A 33 9.25 -8.27 0.55
N ARG A 34 9.63 -8.11 -0.73
CA ARG A 34 9.20 -6.97 -1.55
C ARG A 34 7.72 -7.04 -1.90
N LEU A 35 7.23 -8.25 -2.21
CA LEU A 35 5.81 -8.50 -2.42
C LEU A 35 5.01 -8.19 -1.16
N ASP A 36 5.54 -8.48 0.03
CA ASP A 36 4.90 -8.15 1.31
C ASP A 36 4.72 -6.64 1.50
N TYR A 37 5.77 -5.84 1.23
CA TYR A 37 5.65 -4.38 1.24
C TYR A 37 4.63 -3.84 0.22
N ALA A 38 4.57 -4.43 -0.97
CA ALA A 38 3.57 -4.08 -1.96
C ALA A 38 2.15 -4.46 -1.52
N GLY A 39 1.99 -5.60 -0.84
CA GLY A 39 0.73 -6.06 -0.24
C GLY A 39 0.20 -5.09 0.82
N ILE A 40 1.07 -4.61 1.71
CA ILE A 40 0.73 -3.59 2.72
C ILE A 40 0.26 -2.30 2.04
N ALA A 41 0.99 -1.81 1.03
CA ALA A 41 0.59 -0.62 0.29
C ALA A 41 -0.78 -0.79 -0.38
N ALA A 42 -1.02 -1.92 -1.03
CA ALA A 42 -2.31 -2.24 -1.64
C ALA A 42 -3.45 -2.30 -0.62
N LEU A 43 -3.21 -2.87 0.57
CA LEU A 43 -4.19 -2.92 1.65
C LEU A 43 -4.55 -1.51 2.16
N ILE A 44 -3.57 -0.63 2.33
CA ILE A 44 -3.80 0.77 2.74
C ILE A 44 -4.62 1.51 1.67
N VAL A 45 -4.26 1.44 0.39
CA VAL A 45 -5.04 2.09 -0.68
C VAL A 45 -6.49 1.64 -0.67
N THR A 46 -6.69 0.32 -0.61
CA THR A 46 -8.02 -0.28 -0.77
C THR A 46 -8.91 -0.12 0.47
N SER A 47 -8.34 0.09 1.66
CA SER A 47 -9.10 0.45 2.86
C SER A 47 -9.63 1.88 2.81
N PHE A 48 -8.94 2.79 2.12
CA PHE A 48 -9.39 4.18 1.92
C PHE A 48 -10.53 4.34 0.93
N TYR A 49 -10.67 3.41 -0.02
CA TYR A 49 -11.74 3.46 -1.03
C TYR A 49 -13.15 3.55 -0.43
N PRO A 50 -13.58 2.65 0.48
CA PRO A 50 -14.91 2.76 1.10
C PRO A 50 -15.05 4.02 1.93
N VAL A 51 -14.03 4.41 2.71
CA VAL A 51 -14.09 5.62 3.55
C VAL A 51 -14.32 6.87 2.70
N VAL A 52 -13.49 7.09 1.67
CA VAL A 52 -13.64 8.24 0.76
C VAL A 52 -14.95 8.19 -0.02
N TYR A 53 -15.39 6.99 -0.44
CA TYR A 53 -16.65 6.81 -1.14
C TYR A 53 -17.85 7.25 -0.30
N TYR A 54 -17.90 6.83 0.97
CA TYR A 54 -19.01 7.18 1.86
C TYR A 54 -18.91 8.60 2.41
N SER A 55 -17.72 9.10 2.74
CA SER A 55 -17.53 10.47 3.25
C SER A 55 -17.88 11.56 2.23
N PHE A 56 -17.57 11.34 0.95
CA PHE A 56 -17.80 12.33 -0.12
C PHE A 56 -18.94 11.96 -1.07
N LEU A 57 -19.91 11.17 -0.60
CA LEU A 57 -21.04 10.71 -1.42
C LEU A 57 -21.79 11.87 -2.09
N CYS A 58 -21.93 13.00 -1.39
CA CYS A 58 -22.61 14.20 -1.88
C CYS A 58 -21.72 15.10 -2.77
N HIS A 59 -20.42 14.83 -2.86
CA HIS A 59 -19.42 15.67 -3.54
C HIS A 59 -18.54 14.86 -4.50
N PRO A 60 -19.06 14.48 -5.69
CA PRO A 60 -18.39 13.57 -6.63
C PRO A 60 -17.09 14.13 -7.24
N GLY A 61 -16.88 15.45 -7.18
CA GLY A 61 -15.61 16.08 -7.58
C GLY A 61 -14.48 15.76 -6.61
N LEU A 62 -14.70 16.05 -5.32
CA LEU A 62 -13.75 15.77 -4.23
C LEU A 62 -13.49 14.27 -4.09
N GLN A 63 -14.53 13.45 -4.21
CA GLN A 63 -14.41 11.98 -4.16
C GLN A 63 -13.41 11.44 -5.19
N ARG A 64 -13.53 11.85 -6.46
CA ARG A 64 -12.63 11.40 -7.53
C ARG A 64 -11.21 11.91 -7.33
N LEU A 65 -11.05 13.15 -6.86
CA LEU A 65 -9.74 13.73 -6.57
C LEU A 65 -9.02 12.95 -5.46
N TYR A 66 -9.70 12.67 -4.34
CA TYR A 66 -9.13 11.91 -3.22
C TYR A 66 -8.84 10.45 -3.60
N MET A 67 -9.74 9.79 -4.34
CA MET A 67 -9.48 8.44 -4.84
C MET A 67 -8.29 8.40 -5.81
N GLY A 68 -8.16 9.40 -6.70
CA GLY A 68 -7.01 9.54 -7.59
C GLY A 68 -5.70 9.78 -6.83
N PHE A 69 -5.74 10.62 -5.79
CA PHE A 69 -4.58 10.90 -4.96
C PHE A 69 -4.11 9.66 -4.20
N ILE A 70 -5.02 8.93 -3.55
CA ILE A 70 -4.69 7.75 -2.75
C ILE A 70 -4.17 6.59 -3.63
N THR A 71 -4.71 6.45 -4.84
CA THR A 71 -4.22 5.48 -5.82
C THR A 71 -2.86 5.83 -6.37
N ALA A 72 -2.61 7.09 -6.71
CA ALA A 72 -1.31 7.55 -7.17
C ALA A 72 -0.23 7.36 -6.09
N PHE A 73 -0.53 7.71 -4.84
CA PHE A 73 0.36 7.47 -3.69
C PHE A 73 0.63 5.97 -3.48
N GLY A 74 -0.41 5.15 -3.54
CA GLY A 74 -0.30 3.71 -3.45
C GLY A 74 0.56 3.10 -4.54
N ALA A 75 0.33 3.50 -5.79
CA ALA A 75 1.12 3.06 -6.93
C ALA A 75 2.59 3.48 -6.76
N ALA A 76 2.86 4.72 -6.36
CA ALA A 76 4.21 5.18 -6.07
C ALA A 76 4.88 4.36 -4.95
N ALA A 77 4.14 4.02 -3.88
CA ALA A 77 4.65 3.19 -2.80
C ALA A 77 4.96 1.75 -3.25
N VAL A 78 4.11 1.16 -4.11
CA VAL A 78 4.35 -0.16 -4.72
C VAL A 78 5.57 -0.13 -5.65
N THR A 79 5.65 0.85 -6.55
CA THR A 79 6.80 1.01 -7.45
C THR A 79 8.10 1.23 -6.67
N ALA A 80 8.09 2.09 -5.66
CA ALA A 80 9.25 2.30 -4.78
C ALA A 80 9.64 1.04 -4.00
N SER A 81 8.67 0.19 -3.64
CA SER A 81 8.92 -1.08 -2.94
C SER A 81 9.46 -2.17 -3.87
N LEU A 82 9.13 -2.12 -5.17
CA LEU A 82 9.61 -3.05 -6.19
C LEU A 82 10.99 -2.66 -6.76
N VAL A 83 11.32 -1.36 -6.79
CA VAL A 83 12.58 -0.86 -7.37
C VAL A 83 13.76 -1.10 -6.40
N PRO A 84 14.78 -1.87 -6.80
CA PRO A 84 15.96 -2.19 -5.97
C PRO A 84 16.74 -0.95 -5.48
N VAL A 85 16.74 0.13 -6.26
CA VAL A 85 17.49 1.36 -5.98
C VAL A 85 16.91 2.13 -4.78
N PHE A 86 15.60 2.02 -4.53
CA PHE A 86 14.93 2.67 -3.40
C PHE A 86 15.06 1.91 -2.06
N GLN A 87 15.76 0.77 -2.05
CA GLN A 87 16.09 0.01 -0.83
C GLN A 87 17.41 0.45 -0.18
N ALA A 88 18.11 1.44 -0.76
CA ALA A 88 19.26 2.05 -0.09
C ALA A 88 18.81 2.61 1.28
N PRO A 89 19.59 2.41 2.36
CA PRO A 89 19.21 2.79 3.72
C PRO A 89 18.85 4.29 3.87
N GLU A 90 19.32 5.12 2.94
CA GLU A 90 19.03 6.56 2.85
C GLU A 90 17.56 6.89 2.55
N PHE A 91 16.79 6.01 1.90
CA PHE A 91 15.38 6.27 1.55
C PHE A 91 14.36 5.71 2.55
N ARG A 92 14.82 5.07 3.64
CA ARG A 92 13.95 4.61 4.74
C ARG A 92 13.04 5.70 5.32
N PRO A 93 13.52 6.94 5.63
CA PRO A 93 12.66 7.98 6.17
C PRO A 93 11.67 8.52 5.13
N LEU A 94 12.03 8.53 3.84
CA LEU A 94 11.11 8.93 2.75
C LEU A 94 9.96 7.93 2.62
N ARG A 95 10.25 6.64 2.71
CA ARG A 95 9.25 5.57 2.62
C ARG A 95 8.36 5.55 3.86
N ALA A 96 8.92 5.69 5.05
CA ALA A 96 8.16 5.83 6.30
C ALA A 96 7.28 7.08 6.27
N GLY A 97 7.82 8.22 5.82
CA GLY A 97 7.08 9.46 5.63
C GLY A 97 5.93 9.31 4.63
N LEU A 98 6.15 8.65 3.49
CA LEU A 98 5.09 8.38 2.50
C LEU A 98 3.96 7.53 3.09
N PHE A 99 4.28 6.44 3.80
CA PHE A 99 3.27 5.60 4.45
C PHE A 99 2.56 6.31 5.60
N SER A 100 3.29 7.07 6.43
CA SER A 100 2.73 7.87 7.51
C SER A 100 1.85 9.01 7.01
N CYS A 101 2.27 9.76 5.98
CA CYS A 101 1.45 10.79 5.35
C CYS A 101 0.22 10.20 4.66
N MET A 102 0.34 9.02 4.04
CA MET A 102 -0.79 8.33 3.44
C MET A 102 -1.80 7.88 4.51
N GLY A 103 -1.34 7.36 5.65
CA GLY A 103 -2.18 7.05 6.81
C GLY A 103 -2.85 8.28 7.44
N VAL A 104 -2.09 9.37 7.63
CA VAL A 104 -2.58 10.63 8.21
C VAL A 104 -3.48 11.40 7.25
N SER A 105 -3.34 11.23 5.92
CA SER A 105 -4.32 11.79 4.96
C SER A 105 -5.73 11.25 5.19
N GLY A 106 -5.84 10.11 5.88
CA GLY A 106 -7.08 9.53 6.37
C GLY A 106 -7.71 10.19 7.58
N LEU A 107 -7.01 11.10 8.26
CA LEU A 107 -7.57 11.95 9.31
C LEU A 107 -8.21 13.23 8.76
N ILE A 108 -7.93 13.60 7.52
CA ILE A 108 -8.47 14.82 6.90
C ILE A 108 -9.98 14.70 6.52
N PRO A 109 -10.54 13.51 6.22
CA PRO A 109 -11.97 13.38 5.94
C PRO A 109 -12.84 13.03 7.16
N VAL A 110 -12.33 13.12 8.40
CA VAL A 110 -13.14 13.08 9.63
C VAL A 110 -13.43 14.47 10.16
#